data_AF-A0A2V0PM72-F1
#
_entry.id   AF-A0A2V0PM72-F1
#
_cell.length_a   1.000
_cell.length_b   1.000
_cell.length_c   1.000
_cell.angle_alpha   90.00
_cell.angle_beta   90.00
_cell.angle_gamma   90.00
#
_symmetry.space_group_name_H-M   'P 1'
#
loop_
_entity.id
_entity.type
_entity.pdbx_description
1 polymer ?
#
loop_
_entity_poly.entity_id
_entity_poly.type
_entity_poly.pdbx_seq_one_letter_code
_entity_poly.pdbx_strand_id
1 'polypeptide(L)'
;MSHTGIKGNDEADDIATGVASGRRPPDTADCPRSNARESANTGALYFELWAKHEPERHPSSHHFLTQPKAATKPQRRRALQYRYGQLPTGNNLHKWKLTPSPACHMCGAALDNTGHATAGCPALEGLYTERHHAACRLLLGAIEEGQRGGRVMSAD
;
A
#
# COMPACT_ATOMS: atom_id res chain seq x y z
N MET A 1 40.42 11.07 -10.44
CA MET A 1 39.10 11.14 -9.78
C MET A 1 38.19 10.17 -10.51
N SER A 2 38.08 8.95 -9.98
CA SER A 2 37.39 7.82 -10.60
C SER A 2 35.96 7.74 -10.07
N HIS A 3 34.99 7.86 -10.96
CA HIS A 3 33.59 7.60 -10.68
C HIS A 3 33.41 6.12 -10.28
N THR A 4 32.86 5.89 -9.10
CA THR A 4 32.33 4.58 -8.70
C THR A 4 31.06 4.31 -9.51
N GLY A 5 31.24 3.73 -10.70
CA GLY A 5 30.15 3.14 -11.46
C GLY A 5 29.44 2.09 -10.61
N ILE A 6 28.14 2.29 -10.39
CA ILE A 6 27.26 1.28 -9.81
C ILE A 6 27.15 0.19 -10.87
N LYS A 7 28.06 -0.79 -10.82
CA LYS A 7 27.94 -2.03 -11.60
C LYS A 7 26.76 -2.80 -11.04
N GLY A 8 25.67 -2.87 -11.81
CA GLY A 8 24.47 -3.63 -11.41
C GLY A 8 23.17 -3.19 -12.06
N ASN A 9 23.15 -2.11 -12.87
CA ASN A 9 21.93 -1.62 -13.49
C ASN A 9 21.88 -1.79 -15.02
N ASP A 10 22.93 -2.36 -15.63
CA ASP A 10 23.02 -2.50 -17.08
C ASP A 10 21.85 -3.34 -17.64
N GLU A 11 21.41 -4.35 -16.88
CA GLU A 11 20.25 -5.17 -17.23
C GLU A 11 18.91 -4.43 -17.09
N ALA A 12 18.77 -3.59 -16.05
CA ALA A 12 17.57 -2.78 -15.85
C ALA A 12 17.45 -1.66 -16.90
N ASP A 13 18.58 -1.07 -17.29
CA ASP A 13 18.65 -0.03 -18.32
C ASP A 13 18.42 -0.61 -19.72
N ASP A 14 18.89 -1.83 -20.00
CA ASP A 14 18.63 -2.53 -21.26
C ASP A 14 17.15 -2.96 -21.38
N ILE A 15 16.54 -3.41 -20.28
CA ILE A 15 15.09 -3.69 -20.22
C ILE A 15 14.28 -2.41 -20.44
N ALA A 16 14.64 -1.31 -19.79
CA ALA A 16 13.95 -0.03 -19.95
C ALA A 16 14.05 0.49 -21.39
N THR A 17 15.23 0.37 -22.01
CA THR A 17 15.48 0.76 -23.40
C THR A 17 14.74 -0.15 -24.39
N GLY A 18 14.66 -1.45 -24.09
CA GLY A 18 13.90 -2.44 -24.84
C GLY A 18 12.39 -2.12 -24.86
N VAL A 19 11.80 -1.84 -23.69
CA VAL A 19 10.38 -1.48 -23.58
C VAL A 19 10.07 -0.17 -24.33
N ALA A 20 10.95 0.84 -24.23
CA ALA A 20 10.79 2.10 -24.94
C ALA A 20 10.86 1.95 -26.47
N SER A 21 11.58 0.93 -26.97
CA SER A 21 11.69 0.60 -28.39
C SER A 21 10.64 -0.42 -28.88
N GLY A 22 9.65 -0.75 -28.04
CA GLY A 22 8.57 -1.69 -28.39
C GLY A 22 8.99 -3.16 -28.34
N ARG A 23 10.21 -3.46 -27.85
CA ARG A 23 10.65 -4.82 -27.59
C ARG A 23 9.87 -5.35 -26.39
N ARG A 24 9.14 -6.45 -26.58
CA ARG A 24 8.52 -7.17 -25.46
C ARG A 24 9.65 -7.70 -24.58
N PRO A 25 9.63 -7.47 -23.26
CA PRO A 25 10.58 -8.12 -22.36
C PRO A 25 10.45 -9.64 -22.52
N PRO A 26 11.55 -10.40 -22.31
CA PRO A 26 11.53 -11.86 -22.39
C PRO A 26 10.37 -12.39 -21.53
N ASP A 27 9.63 -13.33 -22.09
CA ASP A 27 8.46 -13.93 -21.45
C ASP A 27 8.87 -14.38 -20.04
N THR A 28 8.24 -13.82 -19.01
CA THR A 28 8.52 -14.13 -17.61
C THR A 28 7.91 -15.47 -17.24
N ALA A 29 8.25 -16.51 -18.02
CA ALA A 29 7.82 -17.89 -17.80
C ALA A 29 8.32 -18.44 -16.45
N ASP A 30 9.38 -17.86 -15.90
CA ASP A 30 9.99 -18.24 -14.62
C ASP A 30 9.72 -17.26 -13.46
N CYS A 31 8.79 -16.32 -13.59
CA CYS A 31 8.17 -15.79 -12.38
C CYS A 31 7.31 -16.93 -11.82
N PRO A 32 7.61 -17.51 -10.64
CA PRO A 32 6.63 -18.36 -9.99
C PRO A 32 5.37 -17.50 -9.88
N ARG A 33 4.32 -17.90 -10.62
CA ARG A 33 2.98 -17.46 -10.30
C ARG A 33 2.81 -17.90 -8.87
N SER A 34 3.01 -16.98 -7.92
CA SER A 34 2.73 -17.24 -6.53
C SER A 34 1.21 -17.35 -6.49
N ASN A 35 0.74 -18.56 -6.76
CA ASN A 35 -0.63 -19.00 -6.67
C ASN A 35 -1.07 -19.06 -5.19
N ALA A 36 -0.70 -18.05 -4.39
CA ALA A 36 -1.30 -17.82 -3.07
C ALA A 36 -2.82 -17.51 -3.18
N ARG A 37 -3.34 -17.34 -4.41
CA ARG A 37 -4.79 -17.36 -4.68
C ARG A 37 -5.39 -18.76 -4.71
N GLU A 38 -4.64 -19.80 -5.06
CA GLU A 38 -5.16 -21.18 -5.14
C GLU A 38 -5.31 -21.83 -3.76
N SER A 39 -4.67 -21.28 -2.73
CA SER A 39 -4.80 -21.71 -1.33
C SER A 39 -5.73 -20.83 -0.48
N ALA A 40 -6.40 -19.85 -1.08
CA ALA A 40 -7.42 -19.07 -0.36
C ALA A 40 -8.65 -19.96 -0.15
N ASN A 41 -9.15 -20.08 1.08
CA ASN A 41 -10.34 -20.87 1.36
C ASN A 41 -11.56 -20.24 0.67
N THR A 42 -11.88 -20.74 -0.52
CA THR A 42 -13.01 -20.27 -1.35
C THR A 42 -14.36 -20.75 -0.82
N GLY A 43 -14.38 -21.69 0.13
CA GLY A 43 -15.59 -22.11 0.84
C GLY A 43 -15.86 -21.31 2.12
N ALA A 44 -15.02 -20.33 2.47
CA ALA A 44 -15.29 -19.47 3.62
C ALA A 44 -16.44 -18.50 3.32
N LEU A 45 -17.26 -18.20 4.32
CA LEU A 45 -18.33 -17.19 4.25
C LEU A 45 -17.82 -15.85 3.70
N TYR A 46 -16.59 -15.46 4.05
CA TYR A 46 -15.94 -14.27 3.49
C TYR A 46 -15.83 -14.32 1.96
N PHE A 47 -15.41 -15.45 1.39
CA PHE A 47 -15.25 -15.60 -0.06
C PHE A 47 -16.60 -15.61 -0.77
N GLU A 48 -17.60 -16.28 -0.21
CA GLU A 48 -18.97 -16.28 -0.75
C GLU A 48 -19.57 -14.87 -0.78
N LEU A 49 -19.47 -14.13 0.34
CA LEU A 49 -19.92 -12.75 0.42
C LEU A 49 -19.13 -11.83 -0.52
N TRP A 50 -17.81 -12.03 -0.62
CA TRP A 50 -16.98 -11.29 -1.57
C TRP A 50 -17.42 -11.54 -3.02
N ALA A 51 -17.55 -12.80 -3.43
CA ALA A 51 -17.94 -13.18 -4.79
C ALA A 51 -19.34 -12.68 -5.15
N LYS A 52 -20.30 -12.76 -4.21
CA LYS A 52 -21.65 -12.23 -4.37
C LYS A 52 -21.69 -10.73 -4.63
N HIS A 53 -20.79 -9.97 -4.00
CA HIS A 53 -20.75 -8.51 -4.11
C HIS A 53 -19.70 -7.98 -5.11
N GLU A 54 -18.88 -8.85 -5.71
CA GLU A 54 -17.87 -8.46 -6.70
C GLU A 54 -18.46 -7.70 -7.92
N PRO A 55 -19.63 -8.07 -8.48
CA PRO A 55 -20.24 -7.31 -9.58
C PRO A 55 -20.67 -5.89 -9.20
N GLU A 56 -20.91 -5.63 -7.91
CA GLU A 56 -21.34 -4.32 -7.39
C GLU A 56 -20.16 -3.46 -6.92
N ARG A 57 -18.94 -4.01 -6.89
CA ARG A 57 -17.77 -3.27 -6.46
C ARG A 57 -17.35 -2.26 -7.52
N HIS A 58 -16.99 -1.06 -7.05
CA HIS A 58 -16.37 -0.09 -7.93
C HIS A 58 -15.07 -0.70 -8.51
N PRO A 59 -14.84 -0.66 -9.84
CA PRO A 59 -13.83 -1.44 -10.55
C PRO A 59 -12.36 -1.14 -10.18
N SER A 60 -12.08 -0.24 -9.24
CA SER A 60 -10.72 -0.12 -8.72
C SER A 60 -10.65 0.40 -7.29
N SER A 61 -9.81 -0.25 -6.48
CA SER A 61 -9.23 0.28 -5.24
C SER A 61 -8.34 1.53 -5.45
N HIS A 62 -8.30 2.03 -6.69
CA HIS A 62 -7.57 3.20 -7.17
C HIS A 62 -8.51 4.35 -7.53
N HIS A 63 -9.82 4.21 -7.30
CA HIS A 63 -10.79 5.23 -7.69
C HIS A 63 -10.50 6.61 -7.06
N PHE A 64 -9.93 6.62 -5.86
CA PHE A 64 -9.48 7.85 -5.20
C PHE A 64 -8.37 8.60 -5.97
N LEU A 65 -7.65 7.95 -6.89
CA LEU A 65 -6.63 8.57 -7.73
C LEU A 65 -7.25 9.47 -8.81
N THR A 66 -8.40 9.07 -9.36
CA THR A 66 -9.06 9.76 -10.46
C THR A 66 -10.16 10.72 -10.00
N GLN A 67 -10.64 10.57 -8.76
CA GLN A 67 -11.68 11.41 -8.16
C GLN A 67 -11.08 12.58 -7.35
N PRO A 68 -11.18 13.85 -7.82
CA PRO A 68 -10.68 15.01 -7.08
C PRO A 68 -11.39 15.27 -5.76
N LYS A 69 -12.68 14.91 -5.67
CA LYS A 69 -13.49 15.06 -4.45
C LYS A 69 -13.14 14.01 -3.39
N ALA A 70 -12.64 12.84 -3.80
CA ALA A 70 -12.32 11.75 -2.88
C ALA A 70 -10.98 11.96 -2.15
N ALA A 71 -9.99 12.56 -2.82
CA ALA A 71 -8.69 12.84 -2.22
C ALA A 71 -7.99 14.03 -2.88
N THR A 72 -7.42 14.89 -2.06
CA THR A 72 -6.55 15.97 -2.52
C THR A 72 -5.27 15.41 -3.18
N LYS A 73 -4.62 16.21 -4.04
CA LYS A 73 -3.35 15.84 -4.69
C LYS A 73 -2.27 15.38 -3.68
N PRO A 74 -2.05 16.06 -2.53
CA PRO A 74 -1.10 15.59 -1.52
C PRO A 74 -1.47 14.23 -0.90
N GLN A 75 -2.76 14.00 -0.62
CA GLN A 75 -3.24 12.73 -0.07
C GLN A 75 -3.04 11.57 -1.05
N ARG A 76 -3.33 11.79 -2.34
CA ARG A 76 -3.07 10.79 -3.39
C ARG A 76 -1.60 10.42 -3.48
N ARG A 77 -0.71 11.42 -3.50
CA ARG A 77 0.74 11.20 -3.51
C ARG A 77 1.17 10.38 -2.29
N ARG A 78 0.69 10.72 -1.10
CA ARG A 78 1.04 10.00 0.14
C ARG A 78 0.54 8.55 0.13
N ALA A 79 -0.66 8.31 -0.38
CA ALA A 79 -1.19 6.95 -0.53
C ALA A 79 -0.36 6.11 -1.50
N LEU A 80 0.10 6.69 -2.61
CA LEU A 80 1.01 6.02 -3.54
C LEU A 80 2.36 5.74 -2.89
N GLN A 81 2.94 6.72 -2.19
CA GLN A 81 4.19 6.54 -1.45
C GLN A 81 4.07 5.42 -0.42
N TYR A 82 2.95 5.32 0.29
CA TYR A 82 2.70 4.22 1.21
C TYR A 82 2.66 2.87 0.49
N ARG A 83 1.89 2.75 -0.59
CA ARG A 83 1.76 1.50 -1.36
C ARG A 83 3.07 1.01 -1.96
N TYR A 84 3.91 1.93 -2.43
CA TYR A 84 5.19 1.61 -3.04
C TYR A 84 6.37 1.66 -2.06
N GLY A 85 6.13 1.79 -0.75
CA GLY A 85 7.20 1.82 0.24
C GLY A 85 8.16 3.02 0.11
N GLN A 86 7.68 4.13 -0.44
CA GLN A 86 8.42 5.39 -0.66
C GLN A 86 8.07 6.47 0.36
N LEU A 87 7.44 6.12 1.48
CA LEU A 87 7.25 7.08 2.56
C LEU A 87 8.63 7.55 3.09
N PRO A 88 8.76 8.82 3.48
CA PRO A 88 10.01 9.36 4.00
C PRO A 88 10.23 8.91 5.46
N THR A 89 10.39 7.60 5.68
CA THR A 89 10.74 7.02 6.97
C THR A 89 12.25 7.11 7.19
N GLY A 90 12.73 6.98 8.43
CA GLY A 90 14.16 7.00 8.75
C GLY A 90 14.97 6.02 7.90
N ASN A 91 14.47 4.80 7.69
CA ASN A 91 15.10 3.81 6.80
C ASN A 91 15.25 4.33 5.35
N ASN A 92 14.20 4.91 4.79
CA ASN A 92 14.25 5.42 3.41
C ASN A 92 15.10 6.69 3.29
N LEU A 93 15.00 7.60 4.25
CA LEU A 93 15.84 8.80 4.30
C LEU A 93 17.33 8.45 4.43
N HIS A 94 17.66 7.43 5.22
CA HIS A 94 19.02 6.92 5.32
C HIS A 94 19.50 6.29 4.02
N LYS A 95 18.67 5.47 3.35
CA LYS A 95 18.97 4.93 2.01
C LYS A 95 19.20 6.03 0.97
N TRP A 96 18.46 7.12 1.06
CA TRP A 96 18.63 8.30 0.19
C TRP A 96 19.77 9.23 0.64
N LYS A 97 20.51 8.85 1.69
CA LYS A 97 21.64 9.63 2.25
C LYS A 97 21.24 11.03 2.74
N LEU A 98 19.97 11.18 3.16
CA LEU A 98 19.44 12.42 3.73
C LEU A 98 19.53 12.45 5.26
N THR A 99 19.71 11.29 5.89
CA THR A 99 19.90 11.16 7.34
C THR A 99 21.07 10.23 7.64
N PRO A 100 21.81 10.44 8.75
CA PRO A 100 22.97 9.61 9.10
C PRO A 100 22.58 8.26 9.73
N SER A 101 21.32 8.08 10.13
CA SER A 101 20.82 6.86 10.76
C SER A 101 19.44 6.47 10.20
N PRO A 102 19.14 5.15 10.11
CA PRO A 102 17.81 4.65 9.77
C PRO A 102 16.85 4.57 10.97
N ALA A 103 17.31 4.95 12.17
CA ALA A 103 16.55 4.85 13.40
C ALA A 103 15.37 5.83 13.46
N CYS A 104 14.34 5.48 14.22
CA CYS A 104 13.23 6.39 14.48
C CYS A 104 13.65 7.47 15.48
N HIS A 105 13.43 8.73 15.11
CA HIS A 105 13.72 9.88 15.96
C HIS A 105 12.74 10.06 17.13
N MET A 106 11.57 9.41 17.09
CA MET A 106 10.55 9.53 18.14
C MET A 106 10.71 8.50 19.26
N CYS A 107 10.92 7.23 18.89
CA CYS A 107 10.99 6.12 19.86
C CYS A 107 12.38 5.48 19.97
N GLY A 108 13.35 5.87 19.15
CA GLY A 108 14.70 5.30 19.15
C GLY A 108 14.81 3.90 18.53
N ALA A 109 13.74 3.35 17.96
CA ALA A 109 13.79 2.05 17.29
C ALA A 109 14.88 2.04 16.21
N ALA A 110 15.70 0.99 16.16
CA ALA A 110 16.88 0.91 15.30
C ALA A 110 16.55 0.99 13.80
N LEU A 111 15.33 0.62 13.39
CA LEU A 111 14.88 0.63 12.01
C LEU A 111 13.48 1.23 11.86
N ASP A 112 13.40 2.43 11.28
CA ASP A 112 12.15 3.10 10.97
C ASP A 112 11.66 2.76 9.55
N ASN A 113 10.92 1.67 9.42
CA ASN A 113 10.29 1.24 8.16
C ASN A 113 8.85 1.77 8.02
N THR A 114 8.20 1.52 6.87
CA THR A 114 6.82 1.95 6.62
C THR A 114 5.83 1.44 7.67
N GLY A 115 5.89 0.17 8.05
CA GLY A 115 5.01 -0.39 9.07
C GLY A 115 5.21 0.26 10.44
N HIS A 116 6.47 0.51 10.81
CA HIS A 116 6.81 1.25 12.02
C HIS A 116 6.22 2.67 12.01
N ALA A 117 6.44 3.41 10.92
CA ALA A 117 5.96 4.79 10.76
C ALA A 117 4.43 4.94 10.66
N THR A 118 3.69 3.87 10.32
CA THR A 118 2.23 3.96 10.15
C THR A 118 1.39 3.28 11.22
N ALA A 119 1.97 2.33 11.96
CA ALA A 119 1.26 1.57 12.99
C ALA A 119 2.14 1.06 14.15
N GLY A 120 3.47 0.94 13.96
CA GLY A 120 4.34 0.25 14.93
C GLY A 120 5.09 1.14 15.92
N CYS A 121 5.13 2.46 15.72
CA CYS A 121 5.88 3.37 16.59
C CYS A 121 5.15 3.59 17.93
N PRO A 122 5.74 3.21 19.09
CA PRO A 122 5.09 3.39 20.39
C PRO A 122 4.81 4.86 20.73
N ALA A 123 5.69 5.77 20.28
CA ALA A 123 5.51 7.22 20.47
C ALA A 123 4.27 7.78 19.75
N LEU A 124 3.69 7.02 18.81
CA LEU A 124 2.51 7.41 18.03
C LEU A 124 1.29 6.54 18.32
N GLU A 125 1.33 5.67 19.33
CA GLU A 125 0.25 4.72 19.62
C GLU A 125 -1.12 5.41 19.75
N GLY A 126 -1.21 6.47 20.54
CA GLY A 126 -2.45 7.23 20.71
C GLY A 126 -2.99 7.81 19.39
N LEU A 127 -2.11 8.25 18.50
CA LEU A 127 -2.49 8.75 17.18
C LEU A 127 -2.97 7.65 16.24
N TYR A 128 -2.39 6.45 16.32
CA TYR A 128 -2.86 5.29 15.55
C TYR A 128 -4.24 4.85 16.02
N THR A 129 -4.44 4.76 17.34
CA THR A 129 -5.72 4.41 17.96
C THR A 129 -6.80 5.40 17.55
N GLU A 130 -6.53 6.71 17.62
CA GLU A 130 -7.51 7.71 17.20
C GLU A 130 -7.80 7.68 15.70
N ARG A 131 -6.79 7.46 14.84
CA ARG A 131 -7.00 7.28 13.40
C ARG A 131 -7.87 6.06 13.11
N HIS A 132 -7.64 4.96 13.83
CA HIS A 132 -8.44 3.74 13.71
C HIS A 132 -9.89 4.01 14.15
N HIS A 133 -10.09 4.60 15.33
CA HIS A 133 -11.42 4.96 15.83
C HIS A 133 -12.16 5.90 14.88
N ALA A 134 -11.49 6.93 14.35
CA ALA A 134 -12.09 7.85 13.39
C ALA A 134 -12.53 7.13 12.11
N ALA A 135 -11.71 6.21 11.58
CA ALA A 135 -12.08 5.40 10.42
C ALA A 135 -13.28 4.50 10.71
N CYS A 136 -13.31 3.83 11.86
CA CYS A 136 -14.45 3.03 12.30
C CYS A 136 -15.73 3.85 12.42
N ARG A 137 -15.67 5.06 13.03
CA ARG A 137 -16.83 5.95 13.13
C ARG A 137 -17.37 6.37 11.76
N LEU A 138 -16.49 6.71 10.81
CA LEU A 138 -16.91 7.05 9.44
C LEU A 138 -17.56 5.86 8.72
N LEU A 139 -17.02 4.66 8.90
CA LEU A 139 -17.60 3.44 8.32
C LEU A 139 -18.95 3.14 8.96
N LEU A 140 -19.07 3.22 10.29
CA LEU A 140 -20.34 3.03 10.99
C LEU A 140 -21.39 4.05 10.56
N GLY A 141 -21.05 5.34 10.49
CA GLY A 141 -21.97 6.36 9.99
C GLY A 141 -22.41 6.09 8.55
N ALA A 142 -21.49 5.72 7.66
CA ALA A 142 -21.84 5.36 6.27
C ALA A 142 -22.70 4.07 6.17
N ILE A 143 -22.52 3.13 7.10
CA ILE A 143 -23.36 1.93 7.24
C ILE A 143 -24.76 2.37 7.69
N GLU A 144 -24.88 3.12 8.78
CA GLU A 144 -26.13 3.62 9.35
C GLU A 144 -26.95 4.46 8.36
N GLU A 145 -26.30 5.33 7.58
CA GLU A 145 -26.94 6.24 6.61
C GLU A 145 -27.27 5.55 5.27
N GLY A 146 -26.68 4.40 4.96
CA GLY A 146 -26.86 3.70 3.69
C GLY A 146 -28.01 2.68 3.70
N GLN A 147 -28.53 2.32 2.50
CA GLN A 147 -29.48 1.21 2.32
C GLN A 147 -28.96 -0.17 2.81
N ARG A 148 -27.69 -0.27 3.21
CA ARG A 148 -27.02 -1.50 3.67
C ARG A 148 -26.77 -1.54 5.18
N GLY A 149 -27.12 -0.50 5.94
CA GLY A 149 -26.97 -0.45 7.40
C GLY A 149 -27.65 -1.58 8.14
N GLY A 150 -28.87 -1.91 7.70
CA GLY A 150 -29.64 -3.01 8.25
C GLY A 150 -28.98 -4.40 8.10
N ARG A 151 -28.01 -4.59 7.18
CA ARG A 151 -27.36 -5.89 6.94
C ARG A 151 -26.15 -6.17 7.84
N VAL A 152 -25.58 -5.13 8.47
CA VAL A 152 -24.49 -5.29 9.45
C VAL A 152 -25.06 -5.56 10.84
N MET A 153 -26.26 -5.05 11.12
CA MET A 153 -27.01 -5.23 12.38
C MET A 153 -27.86 -6.52 12.42
N SER A 154 -27.79 -7.37 11.39
CA SER A 154 -28.49 -8.66 11.33
C SER A 154 -27.54 -9.83 11.02
N ALA A 155 -26.26 -9.61 11.28
CA ALA A 155 -25.18 -10.61 11.15
C ALA A 155 -24.78 -11.21 12.51
N ASP A 156 -25.65 -11.08 13.50
CA ASP A 156 -25.67 -11.72 14.81
C ASP A 156 -26.55 -12.99 14.82
#